data_AF-A0A291BBP5-F1
#
_entry.id   AF-A0A291BBP5-F1
#
_cell.length_a   1.000
_cell.length_b   1.000
_cell.length_c   1.000
_cell.angle_alpha   90.00
_cell.angle_beta   90.00
_cell.angle_gamma   90.00
#
_symmetry.space_group_name_H-M   'P 1'
#
loop_
_entity.id
_entity.type
_entity.pdbx_description
1 polymer ?
#
loop_
_entity_poly.entity_id
_entity_poly.type
_entity_poly.pdbx_seq_one_letter_code
_entity_poly.pdbx_strand_id
1 'polypeptide(L)' 'MSCPHYSRISKRTKTVNVTFKTKNIGIIQHLTIDSTEFKIYGESE' A
#
# COMPACT_ATOMS: atom_id res chain seq x y z
N MET A 1 -24.48 10.78 2.40
CA MET A 1 -24.00 9.50 1.84
C MET A 1 -22.87 8.96 2.71
N SER A 2 -23.20 8.34 3.84
CA SER A 2 -22.23 7.73 4.75
C SER A 2 -21.91 6.33 4.24
N CYS A 3 -20.74 6.14 3.64
CA CYS A 3 -20.30 4.85 3.15
C CYS A 3 -19.79 4.01 4.34
N PRO A 4 -20.51 2.98 4.80
CA PRO A 4 -20.04 2.13 5.90
C PRO A 4 -18.73 1.41 5.54
N HIS A 5 -18.47 1.22 4.25
CA HIS A 5 -17.21 0.68 3.76
C HIS A 5 -16.04 1.62 4.06
N TYR A 6 -16.16 2.92 3.77
CA TYR A 6 -15.10 3.90 4.07
C TYR A 6 -14.85 4.02 5.58
N SER A 7 -15.91 4.00 6.40
CA SER A 7 -15.79 4.03 7.86
C SER A 7 -15.12 2.76 8.43
N ARG A 8 -15.31 1.59 7.80
CA ARG A 8 -14.63 0.35 8.20
C ARG A 8 -13.19 0.28 7.68
N ILE A 9 -12.94 0.81 6.48
CA ILE A 9 -11.59 0.93 5.90
C ILE A 9 -10.72 1.76 6.85
N SER A 10 -11.15 2.98 7.23
CA SER A 10 -10.32 3.86 8.07
C SER A 10 -9.99 3.26 9.44
N LYS A 11 -10.92 2.50 10.04
CA LYS A 11 -10.72 1.87 11.36
C LYS A 11 -9.69 0.73 11.37
N ARG A 12 -9.42 0.08 10.23
CA ARG A 12 -8.50 -1.07 10.12
C ARG A 12 -7.31 -0.85 9.20
N THR A 13 -7.23 0.30 8.55
CA THR A 13 -6.13 0.61 7.64
C THR A 13 -4.89 0.98 8.45
N LYS A 14 -3.81 0.21 8.27
CA LYS A 14 -2.48 0.58 8.75
C LYS A 14 -1.72 1.24 7.60
N THR A 15 -1.28 2.47 7.82
CA THR A 15 -0.39 3.16 6.86
C THR A 15 1.01 2.56 6.99
N VAL A 16 1.56 2.07 5.89
CA VAL A 16 2.91 1.54 5.81
C VAL A 16 3.74 2.42 4.89
N ASN A 17 4.94 2.80 5.32
CA ASN A 17 5.89 3.47 4.44
C ASN A 17 6.65 2.43 3.63
N VAL A 18 6.54 2.52 2.31
CA VAL A 18 7.29 1.69 1.37
C VAL A 18 8.24 2.58 0.59
N THR A 19 9.54 2.29 0.69
CA THR A 19 10.58 3.04 -0.04
C THR A 19 11.16 2.15 -1.13
N PHE A 20 10.98 2.56 -2.39
CA PHE A 20 11.59 1.90 -3.53
C PHE A 20 12.91 2.59 -3.88
N LYS A 21 14.01 1.83 -3.92
CA LYS A 21 15.29 2.31 -4.44
C LYS A 21 15.46 1.79 -5.86
N THR A 22 15.07 2.58 -6.86
CA THR A 22 15.30 2.25 -8.27
C THR A 22 16.69 2.69 -8.68
N LYS A 23 17.54 1.73 -9.08
CA LYS A 23 18.82 1.99 -9.75
C LYS A 23 18.60 1.90 -11.26
N ASN A 24 18.14 2.96 -11.91
CA ASN A 24 18.14 2.97 -13.37
C ASN A 24 18.77 4.25 -13.92
N ILE A 25 19.47 4.10 -15.04
CA ILE A 25 20.17 5.18 -15.76
C ILE A 25 19.30 5.67 -16.94
N GLY A 26 18.10 5.11 -17.14
CA GLY A 26 17.18 5.39 -18.25
C GLY A 26 15.75 5.71 -17.79
N ILE A 27 14.81 5.81 -18.72
CA ILE A 27 13.41 6.19 -18.41
C ILE A 27 12.58 4.94 -18.08
N ILE A 28 11.90 4.92 -16.93
CA ILE A 28 10.88 3.92 -16.60
C ILE A 28 9.56 4.39 -17.22
N GLN A 29 9.11 3.72 -18.28
CA GLN A 29 7.87 4.09 -18.98
C GLN A 29 6.60 3.68 -18.21
N HIS A 30 6.63 2.53 -17.53
CA HIS A 30 5.51 2.04 -16.72
C HIS A 30 6.03 1.36 -15.45
N LEU A 31 5.62 1.88 -14.29
CA LEU A 31 5.82 1.25 -12.98
C LEU A 31 4.46 0.80 -12.46
N THR A 32 4.22 -0.50 -12.41
CA THR A 32 3.01 -1.08 -11.84
C THR A 32 3.31 -1.58 -10.43
N ILE A 33 2.46 -1.22 -9.47
CA ILE A 33 2.50 -1.77 -8.10
C ILE A 33 1.21 -2.55 -7.92
N ASP A 34 1.30 -3.86 -7.94
CA ASP A 34 0.20 -4.76 -7.59
C ASP A 34 0.39 -5.33 -6.18
N SER A 35 -0.72 -5.49 -5.47
CA SER A 35 -0.74 -6.15 -4.17
C SER A 35 -1.06 -7.63 -4.36
N THR A 36 -0.09 -8.43 -4.84
CA THR A 36 -0.31 -9.88 -4.96
C THR A 36 -0.30 -10.57 -3.60
N GLU A 37 0.62 -10.18 -2.69
CA GLU A 37 0.59 -10.61 -1.28
C GLU A 37 1.44 -9.67 -0.41
N PHE A 38 0.80 -8.74 0.31
CA PHE A 38 1.49 -7.88 1.28
C PHE A 38 1.25 -8.42 2.69
N LYS A 39 2.14 -9.30 3.15
CA LYS A 39 2.02 -9.92 4.47
C LYS A 39 2.66 -9.02 5.53
N ILE A 40 1.83 -8.21 6.18
CA ILE A 40 2.24 -7.39 7.34
C ILE A 40 2.39 -8.32 8.54
N TYR A 41 3.63 -8.63 8.92
CA TYR A 41 3.92 -9.22 10.22
C TYR A 41 4.31 -8.11 11.18
N GLY A 42 3.34 -7.64 11.96
CA GLY A 42 3.53 -6.54 12.90
C GLY A 42 2.28 -6.30 13.73
N GLU A 43 2.51 -6.31 15.04
CA GLU A 43 1.60 -6.42 16.20
C GLU A 43 0.18 -5.88 15.95
N SER A 44 -0.78 -6.75 16.28
CA SER A 44 -2.21 -6.60 16.61
C SER A 44 -2.91 -5.26 16.34
N GLU A 45 -4.22 -5.30 16.13
CA GLU A 45 -5.05 -4.09 16.20
C GLU A 45 -4.76 -3.23 17.45
#